data_AF-A0A0Q4DDJ5-F1
#
_entry.id   AF-A0A0Q4DDJ5-F1
#
_cell.length_a   1.000
_cell.length_b   1.000
_cell.length_c   1.000
_cell.angle_alpha   90.00
_cell.angle_beta   90.00
_cell.angle_gamma   90.00
#
_symmetry.space_group_name_H-M   'P 1'
#
loop_
_entity.id
_entity.type
_entity.pdbx_description
1 polymer ?
#
loop_
_entity_poly.entity_id
_entity_poly.type
_entity_poly.pdbx_seq_one_letter_code
_entity_poly.pdbx_strand_id
1 'polypeptide(L)'
;MGLFMLTACGPDEPAENVASVEATQVRTCESIRDDVIRIAGQNGVNVVKIYDPKTISNTPKKLDCTGRAMVSSGQEATIFYRSFENADGDRLVQYSEQKMD
;
A
#
# COMPACT_ATOMS: atom_id res chain seq x y z
N MET A 1 17.80 -57.16 20.57
CA MET A 1 19.10 -56.94 19.90
C MET A 1 18.83 -56.78 18.42
N GLY A 2 18.96 -55.64 17.78
CA GLY A 2 19.98 -54.62 17.93
C GLY A 2 20.74 -54.58 16.61
N LEU A 3 20.59 -53.51 15.84
CA LEU A 3 21.69 -52.69 15.33
C LEU A 3 21.11 -51.51 14.54
N PHE A 4 21.34 -50.32 15.07
CA PHE A 4 21.36 -49.08 14.32
C PHE A 4 22.45 -49.17 13.23
N MET A 5 22.15 -48.69 12.02
CA MET A 5 23.16 -48.22 11.07
C MET A 5 22.73 -46.84 10.57
N LEU A 6 23.55 -45.86 10.94
CA LEU A 6 23.57 -44.48 10.48
C LEU A 6 24.43 -44.36 9.22
N THR A 7 24.32 -43.20 8.55
CA THR A 7 25.15 -42.61 7.44
C THR A 7 24.80 -43.08 6.02
N ALA A 8 24.68 -42.22 5.00
CA ALA A 8 25.33 -40.93 4.68
C ALA A 8 24.30 -39.92 4.09
N CYS A 9 24.31 -38.60 4.35
CA CYS A 9 25.28 -37.52 4.07
C CYS A 9 25.30 -37.03 2.60
N GLY A 10 24.61 -35.91 2.34
CA GLY A 10 24.89 -34.93 1.27
C GLY A 10 23.76 -34.69 0.24
N PRO A 11 23.54 -33.45 -0.26
CA PRO A 11 24.29 -32.23 0.02
C PRO A 11 23.58 -31.29 1.02
N ASP A 12 24.41 -30.61 1.82
CA ASP A 12 24.15 -29.29 2.36
C ASP A 12 23.61 -28.39 1.24
N GLU A 13 22.30 -28.23 1.17
CA GLU A 13 21.75 -26.97 0.68
C GLU A 13 21.98 -25.98 1.83
N PRO A 14 22.80 -24.93 1.65
CA PRO A 14 22.67 -23.81 2.57
C PRO A 14 21.19 -23.44 2.49
N ALA A 15 20.48 -23.56 3.62
CA ALA A 15 19.18 -22.93 3.77
C ALA A 15 19.49 -21.45 3.53
N GLU A 16 19.36 -21.04 2.27
CA GLU A 16 19.42 -19.66 1.88
C GLU A 16 18.36 -19.02 2.74
N ASN A 17 18.86 -18.28 3.72
CA ASN A 17 18.14 -17.31 4.48
C ASN A 17 17.57 -16.36 3.42
N VAL A 18 16.43 -16.76 2.85
CA VAL A 18 15.44 -15.86 2.30
C VAL A 18 14.90 -15.12 3.50
N ALA A 19 15.75 -14.23 4.03
CA ALA A 19 15.33 -13.03 4.69
C ALA A 19 14.32 -12.50 3.72
N SER A 20 13.05 -12.66 4.09
CA SER A 20 11.95 -12.05 3.39
C SER A 20 12.36 -10.60 3.36
N VAL A 21 12.92 -10.18 2.23
CA VAL A 21 12.97 -8.78 1.85
C VAL A 21 11.50 -8.48 1.76
N GLU A 22 10.93 -8.11 2.90
CA GLU A 22 9.62 -7.51 3.00
C GLU A 22 9.71 -6.41 1.98
N ALA A 23 9.08 -6.64 0.82
CA ALA A 23 9.15 -5.74 -0.29
C ALA A 23 8.74 -4.41 0.31
N THR A 24 9.70 -3.49 0.46
CA THR A 24 9.44 -2.19 1.04
C THR A 24 8.49 -1.57 0.04
N GLN A 25 7.18 -1.70 0.29
CA GLN A 25 6.16 -1.30 -0.66
C GLN A 25 6.43 0.17 -0.93
N VAL A 26 6.90 0.46 -2.13
CA VAL A 26 7.26 1.82 -2.53
C VAL A 26 5.95 2.59 -2.57
N ARG A 27 5.67 3.33 -1.49
CA ARG A 27 4.43 4.06 -1.30
C ARG A 27 4.53 5.37 -2.05
N THR A 28 3.96 5.38 -3.25
CA THR A 28 3.78 6.57 -4.09
C THR A 28 2.30 6.94 -4.15
N CYS A 29 2.00 8.18 -4.56
CA CYS A 29 0.62 8.60 -4.81
C CYS A 29 -0.09 7.72 -5.83
N GLU A 30 0.65 7.19 -6.81
CA GLU A 30 0.14 6.23 -7.78
C GLU A 30 -0.23 4.90 -7.13
N SER A 31 0.59 4.39 -6.21
CA SER A 31 0.37 3.08 -5.57
C SER A 31 -0.87 3.03 -4.67
N ILE A 32 -1.22 4.15 -4.01
CA ILE A 32 -2.34 4.19 -3.05
C ILE A 32 -3.68 4.60 -3.67
N ARG A 33 -3.72 4.92 -4.97
CA ARG A 33 -4.94 5.38 -5.65
C ARG A 33 -6.03 4.30 -5.66
N ASP A 34 -5.64 3.04 -5.84
CA ASP A 34 -6.56 1.92 -5.94
C ASP A 34 -7.22 1.63 -4.58
N ASP A 35 -6.48 1.80 -3.49
CA ASP A 35 -7.03 1.79 -2.14
C ASP A 35 -8.03 2.93 -1.93
N VAL A 36 -7.71 4.15 -2.38
CA VAL A 36 -8.63 5.28 -2.29
C VAL A 36 -9.93 5.01 -3.04
N ILE A 37 -9.85 4.49 -4.27
CA ILE A 37 -11.02 4.13 -5.07
C ILE A 37 -11.88 3.07 -4.36
N ARG A 38 -11.23 2.04 -3.81
CA ARG A 38 -11.90 0.98 -3.05
C ARG A 38 -12.59 1.52 -1.80
N ILE A 39 -11.90 2.33 -1.00
CA ILE A 39 -12.46 2.95 0.22
C ILE A 39 -13.63 3.87 -0.15
N ALA A 40 -13.50 4.67 -1.21
CA ALA A 40 -14.58 5.54 -1.68
C ALA A 40 -15.83 4.74 -2.06
N GLY A 41 -15.67 3.64 -2.80
CA GLY A 41 -16.77 2.74 -3.16
C GLY A 41 -17.47 2.14 -1.93
N GLN A 42 -16.70 1.78 -0.90
CA GLN A 42 -17.25 1.29 0.38
C GLN A 42 -18.06 2.37 1.14
N ASN A 43 -17.75 3.66 0.92
CA ASN A 43 -18.46 4.80 1.51
C ASN A 43 -19.61 5.33 0.61
N GLY A 44 -19.94 4.64 -0.48
CA GLY A 44 -21.01 5.03 -1.40
C GLY A 44 -20.61 6.06 -2.47
N VAL A 45 -19.32 6.41 -2.56
CA VAL A 45 -18.78 7.31 -3.60
C VAL A 45 -18.10 6.48 -4.68
N ASN A 46 -18.72 6.38 -5.85
CA ASN A 46 -18.14 5.62 -6.96
C ASN A 46 -17.12 6.47 -7.74
N VAL A 47 -15.87 6.45 -7.29
CA VAL A 47 -14.73 6.98 -8.04
C VAL A 47 -14.33 5.98 -9.11
N VAL A 48 -14.37 6.40 -10.38
CA VAL A 48 -13.99 5.57 -11.53
C VAL A 48 -12.48 5.57 -11.70
N LYS A 49 -11.84 6.74 -11.57
CA LYS A 49 -10.40 6.90 -11.80
C LYS A 49 -9.86 8.14 -11.12
N ILE A 50 -8.59 8.08 -10.69
CA ILE A 50 -7.81 9.23 -10.24
C ILE A 50 -6.70 9.50 -11.27
N TYR A 51 -6.70 10.72 -11.81
CA TYR A 51 -5.76 11.23 -12.81
C TYR A 51 -4.74 12.18 -12.18
N ASP A 52 -3.59 12.32 -12.85
CA ASP A 52 -2.51 13.25 -12.49
C ASP A 52 -2.16 13.25 -11.00
N PRO A 53 -1.83 12.09 -10.41
CA PRO A 53 -1.46 12.02 -9.01
C PRO A 53 -0.20 12.86 -8.76
N LYS A 54 -0.28 13.78 -7.80
CA LYS A 54 0.81 14.66 -7.40
C LYS A 54 1.08 14.51 -5.92
N THR A 55 2.36 14.35 -5.59
CA THR A 55 2.83 14.36 -4.21
C THR A 55 2.83 15.79 -3.68
N ILE A 56 2.12 16.02 -2.57
CA ILE A 56 2.17 17.28 -1.81
C ILE A 56 3.28 17.19 -0.76
N SER A 57 3.34 16.08 -0.04
CA SER A 57 4.34 15.83 1.00
C SER A 57 4.70 14.36 1.05
N ASN A 58 5.97 14.05 1.27
CA ASN A 58 6.45 12.68 1.45
C ASN A 58 7.42 12.61 2.61
N THR A 59 7.05 11.84 3.62
CA THR A 59 7.83 11.56 4.83
C THR A 59 7.74 10.06 5.14
N PRO A 60 8.61 9.51 6.00
CA PRO A 60 8.57 8.07 6.32
C PRO A 60 7.22 7.59 6.86
N LYS A 61 6.54 8.45 7.65
CA LYS A 61 5.28 8.14 8.33
C LYS A 61 4.04 8.65 7.60
N LYS A 62 4.17 9.58 6.66
CA LYS A 62 3.04 10.26 6.00
C LYS A 62 3.37 10.57 4.54
N LEU A 63 2.45 10.21 3.65
CA LEU A 63 2.44 10.57 2.25
C LEU A 63 1.14 11.31 1.96
N ASP A 64 1.22 12.59 1.58
CA ASP A 64 0.09 13.41 1.19
C ASP A 64 0.09 13.62 -0.32
N CYS A 65 -1.06 13.41 -0.94
CA CYS A 65 -1.25 13.40 -2.38
C CYS A 65 -2.49 14.19 -2.79
N THR A 66 -2.50 14.63 -4.05
CA THR A 66 -3.67 15.18 -4.71
C THR A 66 -3.79 14.63 -6.13
N GLY A 67 -4.98 14.70 -6.71
CA GLY A 67 -5.22 14.32 -8.10
C GLY A 67 -6.60 14.80 -8.54
N ARG A 68 -6.98 14.43 -9.76
CA ARG A 68 -8.34 14.66 -10.28
C ARG A 68 -9.10 13.34 -10.22
N ALA A 69 -10.21 13.28 -9.50
CA ALA A 69 -11.08 12.11 -9.47
C ALA A 69 -12.23 12.30 -10.45
N MET A 70 -12.49 11.29 -11.26
CA MET A 70 -13.74 11.17 -12.04
C MET A 70 -14.67 10.21 -11.32
N VAL A 71 -15.88 10.66 -11.04
CA VAL A 71 -16.94 9.83 -10.44
C VAL A 71 -17.86 9.26 -11.52
N SER A 72 -18.68 8.26 -11.18
CA SER A 72 -19.55 7.57 -12.16
C SER A 72 -20.57 8.47 -12.87
N SER A 73 -20.87 9.66 -12.34
CA SER A 73 -21.69 10.66 -13.02
C SER A 73 -20.96 11.38 -14.17
N GLY A 74 -19.66 11.11 -14.36
CA GLY A 74 -18.79 11.81 -15.30
C GLY A 74 -18.28 13.16 -14.77
N GLN A 75 -18.68 13.57 -13.57
CA GLN A 75 -18.16 14.77 -12.93
C GLN A 75 -16.71 14.55 -12.50
N GLU A 76 -15.90 15.59 -12.66
CA GLU A 76 -14.51 15.62 -12.24
C GLU A 76 -14.33 16.59 -11.07
N ALA A 77 -13.61 16.16 -10.05
CA ALA A 77 -13.30 16.96 -8.87
C ALA A 77 -11.85 16.75 -8.43
N THR A 78 -11.27 17.74 -7.76
CA THR A 78 -9.99 17.56 -7.07
C THR A 78 -10.19 16.67 -5.87
N ILE A 79 -9.33 15.67 -5.71
CA ILE A 79 -9.29 14.81 -4.54
C ILE A 79 -7.95 14.95 -3.83
N PHE A 80 -8.00 14.90 -2.51
CA PHE A 80 -6.85 14.82 -1.64
C PHE A 80 -6.87 13.46 -0.97
N TYR A 81 -5.72 12.82 -0.87
CA TYR A 81 -5.61 11.53 -0.23
C TYR A 81 -4.25 11.36 0.40
N ARG A 82 -4.20 10.59 1.48
CA ARG A 82 -2.98 10.38 2.24
C ARG A 82 -2.85 8.95 2.73
N SER A 83 -1.62 8.52 2.87
CA SER A 83 -1.25 7.31 3.59
C SER A 83 -0.45 7.71 4.82
N PHE A 84 -0.86 7.28 6.01
CA PHE A 84 -0.19 7.65 7.25
C PHE A 84 -0.15 6.48 8.24
N GLU A 85 0.86 6.49 9.10
CA GLU A 85 0.99 5.56 10.23
C GLU A 85 0.24 6.13 11.44
N ASN A 86 -0.65 5.35 12.05
CA ASN A 86 -1.37 5.74 13.27
C ASN A 86 -0.50 5.49 14.53
N ALA A 87 -1.08 5.69 15.71
CA ALA A 87 -0.38 5.49 16.99
C ALA A 87 0.00 4.02 17.24
N ASP A 88 -0.79 3.08 16.71
CA ASP A 88 -0.59 1.64 16.85
C ASP A 88 0.45 1.08 15.84
N GLY A 89 0.96 1.93 14.95
CA GLY A 89 1.88 1.53 13.88
C GLY A 89 1.16 0.98 12.63
N ASP A 90 -0.16 0.94 12.63
CA ASP A 90 -0.96 0.56 11.47
C ASP A 90 -0.92 1.65 10.40
N ARG A 91 -0.80 1.22 9.15
CA ARG A 91 -0.87 2.12 8.01
C ARG A 91 -2.31 2.27 7.56
N LEU A 92 -2.78 3.51 7.56
CA LEU A 92 -4.12 3.89 7.12
C LEU A 92 -4.06 4.70 5.83
N VAL A 93 -5.12 4.58 5.02
CA VAL A 93 -5.34 5.40 3.83
C VAL A 93 -6.63 6.20 4.03
N GLN A 94 -6.58 7.49 3.71
CA GLN A 94 -7.71 8.41 3.83
C GLN A 94 -7.82 9.25 2.57
N TYR A 95 -9.05 9.63 2.21
CA TYR A 95 -9.34 10.58 1.13
C TYR A 95 -10.34 11.66 1.57
N SER A 96 -10.36 12.78 0.86
CA SER A 96 -11.26 13.91 1.06
C SER A 96 -11.32 14.76 -0.20
N GLU A 97 -12.45 15.41 -0.43
CA GLU A 97 -12.61 16.42 -1.49
C GLU A 97 -11.98 17.77 -1.10
N GLN A 98 -11.66 17.94 0.19
CA GLN A 98 -10.98 19.12 0.73
C GLN A 98 -9.55 18.78 1.14
N LYS A 99 -8.68 19.79 1.09
CA LYS A 99 -7.30 19.64 1.56
C LYS A 99 -7.31 19.25 3.04
N MET A 100 -6.54 18.23 3.38
CA MET A 100 -6.38 17.76 4.75
C MET A 100 -5.21 18.49 5.39
N ASP A 101 -5.42 19.04 6.59
CA ASP A 101 -4.35 19.50 7.48
C ASP A 101 -3.56 18.33 8.09
#